data_AF-A0A0R1WQA9-F1
#
_entry.id   AF-A0A0R1WQA9-F1
#
_cell.length_a   1.000
_cell.length_b   1.000
_cell.length_c   1.000
_cell.angle_alpha   90.00
_cell.angle_beta   90.00
_cell.angle_gamma   90.00
#
_symmetry.space_group_name_H-M   'P 1'
#
loop_
_entity.id
_entity.type
_entity.pdbx_description
1 polymer ?
#
loop_
_entity_poly.entity_id
_entity_poly.type
_entity_poly.pdbx_seq_one_letter_code
_entity_poly.pdbx_strand_id
1 'polypeptide(L)'
;MLLKDFKVASMSNAINAIQNGAQRITLHNHNLTPSRGMIAEITKYAHEHRVSVNVIINQSFDTNNKLTDSDIKILETDIFECQALGVDSVEFSCFTNDSFDEDAATQLLAACGGMACNLGILNQDIPTKVLERSFEWANDNYLDRIYVDNVDQFELASKYFATEQIVLSTTKDSNLNNNSIKQIRL
;
A
#
# COMPACT_ATOMS: atom_id res chain seq x y z
N MET A 1 5.13 -0.38 18.80
CA MET A 1 3.92 -1.22 18.70
C MET A 1 3.59 -1.36 17.22
N LEU A 2 3.38 -2.57 16.70
CA LEU A 2 3.05 -2.77 15.27
C LEU A 2 1.68 -2.13 14.97
N LEU A 3 1.58 -1.39 13.86
CA LEU A 3 0.35 -0.77 13.41
C LEU A 3 -0.66 -1.86 12.98
N LYS A 4 -1.90 -1.76 13.46
CA LYS A 4 -2.98 -2.66 13.04
C LYS A 4 -3.62 -2.16 11.74
N ASP A 5 -3.01 -2.53 10.62
CA ASP A 5 -3.50 -2.27 9.27
C ASP A 5 -4.20 -3.53 8.71
N PHE A 6 -5.38 -3.36 8.11
CA PHE A 6 -6.15 -4.44 7.52
C PHE A 6 -6.49 -4.12 6.07
N LYS A 7 -6.17 -5.04 5.15
CA LYS A 7 -6.63 -4.95 3.75
C LYS A 7 -8.13 -5.21 3.66
N VAL A 8 -8.85 -4.36 2.94
CA VAL A 8 -10.31 -4.43 2.80
C VAL A 8 -10.72 -4.21 1.34
N ALA A 9 -11.64 -5.05 0.86
CA ALA A 9 -12.14 -5.01 -0.52
C ALA A 9 -13.67 -4.79 -0.60
N SER A 10 -14.33 -4.46 0.52
CA SER A 10 -15.75 -4.14 0.59
C SER A 10 -16.09 -3.32 1.83
N MET A 11 -17.25 -2.67 1.83
CA MET A 11 -17.77 -1.96 3.01
C MET A 11 -17.95 -2.90 4.21
N SER A 12 -18.42 -4.13 3.97
CA SER A 12 -18.54 -5.14 5.03
C SER A 12 -17.18 -5.52 5.63
N ASN A 13 -16.12 -5.64 4.82
CA ASN A 13 -14.77 -5.89 5.34
C ASN A 13 -14.25 -4.69 6.15
N ALA A 14 -14.50 -3.45 5.69
CA ALA A 14 -14.11 -2.24 6.41
C ALA A 14 -14.79 -2.15 7.78
N ILE A 15 -16.10 -2.36 7.86
CA ILE A 15 -16.86 -2.39 9.12
C ILE A 15 -16.28 -3.44 10.07
N ASN A 16 -16.06 -4.66 9.58
CA ASN A 16 -15.51 -5.74 10.40
C ASN A 16 -14.10 -5.41 10.91
N ALA A 17 -13.21 -4.86 10.07
CA ALA A 17 -11.86 -4.48 10.46
C ALA A 17 -11.88 -3.40 11.56
N ILE A 18 -12.70 -2.36 11.38
CA ILE A 18 -12.86 -1.25 12.33
C ILE A 18 -13.40 -1.77 13.67
N GLN A 19 -14.42 -2.63 13.66
CA GLN A 19 -14.97 -3.25 14.88
C GLN A 19 -13.96 -4.13 15.62
N ASN A 20 -13.00 -4.72 14.90
CA ASN A 20 -11.89 -5.50 15.47
C ASN A 20 -10.69 -4.63 15.91
N GLY A 21 -10.85 -3.30 15.91
CA GLY A 21 -9.85 -2.36 16.41
C GLY A 21 -8.72 -2.07 15.41
N ALA A 22 -9.04 -2.03 14.11
CA ALA A 22 -8.16 -1.46 13.10
C ALA A 22 -7.77 -0.02 13.49
N GLN A 23 -6.49 0.30 13.33
CA GLN A 23 -5.99 1.67 13.43
C GLN A 23 -5.90 2.34 12.06
N ARG A 24 -5.71 1.51 11.03
CA ARG A 24 -5.78 1.87 9.62
C ARG A 24 -6.41 0.73 8.84
N ILE A 25 -7.03 1.06 7.72
CA ILE A 25 -7.40 0.09 6.69
C ILE A 25 -6.72 0.43 5.38
N THR A 26 -6.36 -0.59 4.61
CA THR A 26 -5.81 -0.46 3.26
C THR A 26 -6.85 -0.93 2.25
N LEU A 27 -7.43 0.01 1.51
CA LEU A 27 -8.49 -0.25 0.54
C LEU A 27 -7.90 -0.68 -0.80
N HIS A 28 -8.46 -1.76 -1.38
CA HIS A 28 -8.04 -2.28 -2.66
C HIS A 28 -9.22 -2.92 -3.42
N ASN A 29 -9.04 -3.15 -4.72
CA ASN A 29 -9.88 -4.03 -5.52
C ASN A 29 -9.00 -5.06 -6.23
N HIS A 30 -8.77 -6.23 -5.62
CA HIS A 30 -7.85 -7.25 -6.16
C HIS A 30 -6.46 -6.69 -6.52
N ASN A 31 -5.91 -5.84 -5.64
CA ASN A 31 -4.63 -5.13 -5.82
C ASN A 31 -4.65 -4.04 -6.91
N LEU A 32 -5.82 -3.63 -7.38
CA LEU A 32 -6.04 -2.46 -8.26
C LEU A 32 -6.67 -1.30 -7.47
N THR A 33 -6.63 -0.10 -8.06
CA THR A 33 -7.34 1.07 -7.55
C THR A 33 -8.84 0.75 -7.39
N PRO A 34 -9.41 0.94 -6.18
CA PRO A 34 -10.84 0.77 -5.96
C PRO A 34 -11.67 1.83 -6.69
N SER A 35 -12.96 1.56 -6.90
CA SER A 35 -13.84 2.57 -7.50
C SER A 35 -13.97 3.81 -6.62
N ARG A 36 -14.08 4.99 -7.25
CA ARG A 36 -14.24 6.28 -6.57
C ARG A 36 -15.33 6.29 -5.49
N GLY A 37 -16.50 5.72 -5.79
CA GLY A 37 -17.62 5.67 -4.83
C GLY A 37 -17.31 4.82 -3.59
N MET A 38 -16.54 3.75 -3.77
CA MET A 38 -16.09 2.90 -2.67
C MET A 38 -15.05 3.61 -1.80
N ILE A 39 -14.08 4.32 -2.43
CA ILE A 39 -13.10 5.14 -1.72
C ILE A 39 -13.83 6.19 -0.87
N ALA A 40 -14.76 6.93 -1.46
CA ALA A 40 -15.49 7.99 -0.79
C ALA A 40 -16.26 7.49 0.45
N GLU A 41 -17.06 6.44 0.29
CA GLU A 41 -17.93 5.95 1.37
C GLU A 41 -17.14 5.29 2.51
N ILE A 42 -16.12 4.49 2.17
CA ILE A 42 -15.29 3.83 3.18
C ILE A 42 -14.40 4.83 3.91
N THR A 43 -13.83 5.83 3.22
CA THR A 43 -13.03 6.88 3.85
C THR A 43 -13.85 7.65 4.87
N LYS A 44 -15.06 8.07 4.47
CA LYS A 44 -16.00 8.73 5.37
C LYS A 44 -16.31 7.88 6.61
N TYR A 45 -16.69 6.61 6.42
CA TYR A 45 -17.02 5.72 7.54
C TYR A 45 -15.82 5.49 8.47
N ALA A 46 -14.62 5.28 7.92
CA ALA A 46 -13.42 5.07 8.70
C ALA A 46 -13.08 6.31 9.54
N HIS A 47 -13.18 7.50 8.97
CA HIS A 47 -12.95 8.77 9.67
C HIS A 47 -13.96 9.02 10.79
N GLU A 48 -15.24 8.70 10.60
CA GLU A 48 -16.26 8.74 11.67
C GLU A 48 -15.87 7.87 12.88
N HIS A 49 -15.08 6.82 12.65
CA HIS A 49 -14.57 5.90 13.66
C HIS A 49 -13.09 6.14 14.04
N ARG A 50 -12.50 7.25 13.58
CA ARG A 50 -11.09 7.65 13.84
C ARG A 50 -10.08 6.60 13.36
N VAL A 51 -10.36 5.96 12.23
CA VAL A 51 -9.48 5.01 11.55
C VAL A 51 -8.98 5.67 10.27
N SER A 52 -7.66 5.64 10.05
CA SER A 52 -7.05 6.17 8.84
C SER A 52 -7.26 5.23 7.65
N VAL A 53 -7.17 5.77 6.43
CA VAL A 53 -7.34 5.02 5.19
C VAL A 53 -6.11 5.18 4.30
N ASN A 54 -5.53 4.04 3.92
CA ASN A 54 -4.59 3.92 2.82
C ASN A 54 -5.32 3.36 1.58
N VAL A 55 -5.00 3.83 0.38
CA VAL A 55 -5.55 3.29 -0.88
C VAL A 55 -4.42 2.75 -1.75
N ILE A 56 -4.59 1.51 -2.26
CA ILE A 56 -3.70 0.99 -3.30
C ILE A 56 -3.99 1.71 -4.61
N ILE A 57 -2.96 2.32 -5.20
CA ILE A 57 -2.96 2.97 -6.51
C ILE A 57 -2.24 2.06 -7.48
N ASN A 58 -3.03 1.36 -8.30
CA ASN A 58 -2.50 0.38 -9.24
C ASN A 58 -3.51 0.06 -10.34
N GLN A 59 -3.03 -0.41 -11.49
CA GLN A 59 -3.89 -0.84 -12.59
C GLN A 59 -3.40 -2.14 -13.21
N SER A 60 -4.25 -2.75 -14.03
CA SER A 60 -3.86 -3.95 -14.78
C SER A 60 -2.82 -3.57 -15.83
N PHE A 61 -1.70 -4.29 -15.84
CA PHE A 61 -0.63 -4.09 -16.80
C PHE A 61 -0.80 -4.98 -18.04
N ASP A 62 -0.15 -4.57 -19.12
CA ASP A 62 0.19 -5.50 -20.21
C ASP A 62 1.34 -6.44 -19.77
N THR A 63 1.53 -7.50 -20.55
CA THR A 63 2.44 -8.66 -20.49
C THR A 63 3.84 -8.51 -19.85
N ASN A 64 4.34 -7.29 -19.59
CA ASN A 64 5.67 -7.04 -19.00
C ASN A 64 5.67 -6.30 -17.65
N ASN A 65 4.50 -6.01 -17.06
CA ASN A 65 4.39 -5.30 -15.78
C ASN A 65 5.11 -3.93 -15.74
N LYS A 66 5.31 -3.30 -16.91
CA LYS A 66 5.91 -1.97 -17.01
C LYS A 66 4.83 -0.93 -17.23
N LEU A 67 4.85 0.13 -16.41
CA LEU A 67 3.99 1.30 -16.57
C LEU A 67 4.35 2.03 -17.87
N THR A 68 3.37 2.25 -18.74
CA THR A 68 3.48 3.20 -19.85
C THR A 68 3.19 4.62 -19.37
N ASP A 69 3.52 5.64 -20.16
CA ASP A 69 3.19 7.02 -19.84
C ASP A 69 1.68 7.23 -19.60
N SER A 70 0.84 6.56 -20.39
CA SER A 70 -0.62 6.59 -20.21
C SER A 70 -1.03 5.97 -18.88
N ASP A 71 -0.39 4.86 -18.50
CA ASP A 71 -0.64 4.20 -17.22
C ASP A 71 -0.27 5.14 -16.06
N ILE A 72 0.90 5.78 -16.12
CA ILE A 72 1.32 6.76 -15.10
C ILE A 72 0.29 7.89 -14.98
N LYS A 73 -0.21 8.43 -16.10
CA LYS A 73 -1.22 9.50 -16.08
C LYS A 73 -2.56 9.05 -15.48
N ILE A 74 -2.95 7.80 -15.66
CA ILE A 74 -4.12 7.22 -15.00
C ILE A 74 -3.90 7.18 -13.48
N LEU A 75 -2.76 6.64 -13.03
CA LEU A 75 -2.46 6.54 -11.60
C LEU A 75 -2.28 7.90 -10.92
N GLU A 76 -1.68 8.89 -11.60
CA GLU A 76 -1.63 10.28 -11.12
C GLU A 76 -3.04 10.84 -10.90
N THR A 77 -3.96 10.58 -11.84
CA THR A 77 -5.36 11.01 -11.71
C THR A 77 -6.04 10.33 -10.53
N ASP A 78 -5.81 9.03 -10.32
CA ASP A 78 -6.32 8.29 -9.17
C ASP A 78 -5.80 8.85 -7.83
N ILE A 79 -4.54 9.28 -7.78
CA ILE A 79 -3.95 9.95 -6.61
C ILE A 79 -4.67 11.28 -6.34
N PHE A 80 -4.91 12.09 -7.36
CA PHE A 80 -5.63 13.36 -7.22
C PHE A 80 -7.07 13.17 -6.74
N GLU A 81 -7.76 12.13 -7.22
CA GLU A 81 -9.09 11.77 -6.72
C GLU A 81 -9.05 11.31 -5.26
N CYS A 82 -8.03 10.54 -4.85
CA CYS A 82 -7.84 10.14 -3.45
C CYS A 82 -7.65 11.37 -2.54
N GLN A 83 -6.82 12.33 -2.95
CA GLN A 83 -6.64 13.60 -2.23
C GLN A 83 -7.96 14.36 -2.11
N ALA A 84 -8.72 14.48 -3.20
CA ALA A 84 -10.01 15.19 -3.21
C ALA A 84 -11.06 14.52 -2.30
N LEU A 85 -10.97 13.21 -2.11
CA LEU A 85 -11.84 12.43 -1.22
C LEU A 85 -11.35 12.40 0.24
N GLY A 86 -10.20 13.03 0.53
CA GLY A 86 -9.65 13.11 1.88
C GLY A 86 -8.96 11.83 2.35
N VAL A 87 -8.50 10.97 1.43
CA VAL A 87 -7.70 9.79 1.78
C VAL A 87 -6.43 10.21 2.53
N ASP A 88 -6.05 9.47 3.57
CA ASP A 88 -4.91 9.83 4.42
C ASP A 88 -3.56 9.48 3.77
N SER A 89 -3.49 8.36 3.06
CA SER A 89 -2.30 7.94 2.33
C SER A 89 -2.59 7.08 1.11
N VAL A 90 -1.63 6.98 0.21
CA VAL A 90 -1.68 6.04 -0.91
C VAL A 90 -0.46 5.12 -0.93
N GLU A 91 -0.62 3.96 -1.56
CA GLU A 91 0.44 2.99 -1.80
C GLU A 91 0.52 2.70 -3.29
N PHE A 92 1.69 2.89 -3.90
CA PHE A 92 1.94 2.56 -5.30
C PHE A 92 3.04 1.50 -5.43
N SER A 93 3.07 0.83 -6.57
CA SER A 93 4.03 -0.24 -6.90
C SER A 93 4.56 -0.02 -8.31
N CYS A 94 5.89 0.08 -8.45
CA CYS A 94 6.56 0.35 -9.73
C CYS A 94 7.59 -0.75 -10.07
N PHE A 95 7.23 -2.00 -9.84
CA PHE A 95 8.10 -3.15 -10.13
C PHE A 95 7.79 -3.71 -11.52
N THR A 96 8.84 -3.94 -12.31
CA THR A 96 8.81 -4.84 -13.47
C THR A 96 9.30 -6.22 -13.04
N ASN A 97 9.36 -7.18 -13.97
CA ASN A 97 9.86 -8.53 -13.67
C ASN A 97 11.33 -8.53 -13.20
N ASP A 98 12.13 -7.56 -13.66
CA ASP A 98 13.59 -7.57 -13.45
C ASP A 98 14.12 -6.26 -12.81
N SER A 99 13.29 -5.24 -12.61
CA SER A 99 13.73 -3.93 -12.12
C SER A 99 12.66 -3.19 -11.32
N PHE A 100 13.11 -2.15 -10.61
CA PHE A 100 12.26 -1.13 -10.03
C PHE A 100 12.32 0.12 -10.90
N ASP A 101 11.18 0.64 -11.34
CA ASP A 101 11.07 1.81 -12.22
C ASP A 101 11.06 3.09 -11.37
N GLU A 102 12.25 3.60 -11.07
CA GLU A 102 12.44 4.81 -10.24
C GLU A 102 11.87 6.07 -10.89
N ASP A 103 11.85 6.15 -12.23
CA ASP A 103 11.32 7.30 -12.95
C ASP A 103 9.80 7.36 -12.80
N ALA A 104 9.11 6.22 -12.94
CA ALA A 104 7.68 6.12 -12.67
C ALA A 104 7.38 6.39 -11.18
N ALA A 105 8.14 5.80 -10.28
CA ALA A 105 7.96 5.97 -8.83
C ALA A 105 8.13 7.45 -8.41
N THR A 106 9.09 8.16 -9.00
CA THR A 106 9.33 9.59 -8.74
C THR A 106 8.17 10.45 -9.23
N GLN A 107 7.58 10.12 -10.38
CA GLN A 107 6.40 10.84 -10.89
C GLN A 107 5.17 10.64 -10.00
N LEU A 108 4.90 9.39 -9.58
CA LEU A 108 3.78 9.10 -8.67
C LEU A 108 3.98 9.75 -7.30
N LEU A 109 5.20 9.75 -6.77
CA LEU A 109 5.53 10.46 -5.53
C LEU A 109 5.29 11.96 -5.66
N ALA A 110 5.66 12.58 -6.79
CA ALA A 110 5.39 13.99 -7.02
C ALA A 110 3.88 14.30 -7.03
N ALA A 111 3.06 13.40 -7.59
CA ALA A 111 1.60 13.54 -7.61
C ALA A 111 0.98 13.49 -6.19
N CYS A 112 1.64 12.84 -5.23
CA CYS A 112 1.20 12.81 -3.83
C CYS A 112 1.07 14.19 -3.20
N GLY A 113 1.82 15.20 -3.67
CA GLY A 113 1.56 16.61 -3.32
C GLY A 113 1.52 16.94 -1.82
N GLY A 114 2.19 16.15 -0.97
CA GLY A 114 2.16 16.28 0.48
C GLY A 114 1.19 15.37 1.23
N MET A 115 0.36 14.59 0.54
CA MET A 115 -0.32 13.41 1.10
C MET A 115 0.72 12.31 1.38
N ALA A 116 0.51 11.55 2.46
CA ALA A 116 1.44 10.48 2.83
C ALA A 116 1.50 9.41 1.73
N CYS A 117 2.70 8.95 1.41
CA CYS A 117 2.94 8.04 0.30
C CYS A 117 3.83 6.87 0.67
N ASN A 118 3.39 5.70 0.23
CA ASN A 118 3.94 4.41 0.63
C ASN A 118 4.34 3.59 -0.60
N LEU A 119 5.32 2.71 -0.45
CA LEU A 119 5.72 1.77 -1.50
C LEU A 119 5.13 0.39 -1.19
N GLY A 120 4.42 -0.17 -2.16
CA GLY A 120 3.83 -1.50 -2.08
C GLY A 120 4.59 -2.55 -2.87
N ILE A 121 4.83 -3.70 -2.25
CA ILE A 121 5.27 -4.91 -2.94
C ILE A 121 4.05 -5.79 -3.18
N LEU A 122 3.46 -5.67 -4.38
CA LEU A 122 2.24 -6.39 -4.75
C LEU A 122 2.50 -7.71 -5.49
N ASN A 123 3.75 -7.94 -5.93
CA ASN A 123 4.17 -9.12 -6.69
C ASN A 123 5.01 -10.07 -5.84
N GLN A 124 4.83 -11.38 -6.03
CA GLN A 124 5.42 -12.40 -5.15
C GLN A 124 6.85 -12.82 -5.51
N ASP A 125 7.33 -12.52 -6.72
CA ASP A 125 8.63 -13.00 -7.23
C ASP A 125 9.55 -11.86 -7.70
N ILE A 126 9.89 -10.93 -6.80
CA ILE A 126 10.86 -9.86 -7.11
C ILE A 126 12.25 -10.26 -6.60
N PRO A 127 13.31 -10.21 -7.44
CA PRO A 127 14.66 -10.53 -7.00
C PRO A 127 15.13 -9.66 -5.83
N THR A 128 15.88 -10.22 -4.88
CA THR A 128 16.39 -9.52 -3.69
C THR A 128 17.10 -8.20 -4.02
N LYS A 129 17.91 -8.18 -5.08
CA LYS A 129 18.61 -6.95 -5.50
C LYS A 129 17.67 -5.83 -5.96
N VAL A 130 16.54 -6.19 -6.56
CA VAL A 130 15.52 -5.24 -6.99
C VAL A 130 14.76 -4.69 -5.77
N LEU A 131 14.48 -5.54 -4.78
CA LEU A 131 13.92 -5.10 -3.50
C LEU A 131 14.87 -4.19 -2.72
N GLU A 132 16.15 -4.53 -2.63
CA GLU A 132 17.15 -3.67 -1.98
C GLU A 132 17.20 -2.30 -2.64
N ARG A 133 17.21 -2.26 -3.98
CA ARG A 133 17.22 -1.01 -4.73
C ARG A 133 15.96 -0.17 -4.49
N SER A 134 14.78 -0.79 -4.45
CA SER A 134 13.53 -0.07 -4.20
C SER A 134 13.44 0.45 -2.75
N PHE A 135 14.02 -0.26 -1.79
CA PHE A 135 14.11 0.18 -0.40
C PHE A 135 15.09 1.35 -0.21
N GLU A 136 16.26 1.30 -0.85
CA GLU A 136 17.17 2.46 -0.91
C GLU A 136 16.45 3.69 -1.47
N TRP A 137 15.82 3.54 -2.64
CA TRP A 137 15.09 4.64 -3.27
C TRP A 137 13.98 5.18 -2.37
N ALA A 138 13.20 4.30 -1.74
CA ALA A 138 12.09 4.73 -0.91
C ALA A 138 12.54 5.44 0.38
N ASN A 139 13.68 5.03 0.95
CA ASN A 139 14.29 5.70 2.10
C ASN A 139 14.87 7.06 1.70
N ASP A 140 15.60 7.13 0.58
CA ASP A 140 16.21 8.36 0.07
C ASP A 140 15.16 9.42 -0.30
N ASN A 141 13.97 8.98 -0.69
CA ASN A 141 12.83 9.84 -1.03
C ASN A 141 11.83 10.03 0.12
N TYR A 142 12.17 9.58 1.33
CA TYR A 142 11.38 9.78 2.56
C TYR A 142 9.93 9.28 2.48
N LEU A 143 9.69 8.13 1.83
CA LEU A 143 8.37 7.51 1.87
C LEU A 143 8.00 7.15 3.31
N ASP A 144 6.71 7.31 3.64
CA ASP A 144 6.23 7.14 5.00
C ASP A 144 6.37 5.67 5.46
N ARG A 145 6.02 4.74 4.57
CA ARG A 145 5.96 3.30 4.86
C ARG A 145 6.25 2.42 3.65
N ILE A 146 6.63 1.18 3.95
CA ILE A 146 6.82 0.11 2.98
C ILE A 146 5.88 -1.04 3.33
N TYR A 147 5.13 -1.50 2.33
CA TYR A 147 4.27 -2.68 2.43
C TYR A 147 4.99 -3.88 1.82
N VAL A 148 5.26 -4.89 2.64
CA VAL A 148 5.94 -6.14 2.28
C VAL A 148 4.98 -7.32 2.39
N ASP A 149 5.11 -8.35 1.55
CA ASP A 149 4.15 -9.48 1.51
C ASP A 149 4.54 -10.64 2.45
N ASN A 150 5.81 -10.77 2.80
CA ASN A 150 6.30 -11.88 3.61
C ASN A 150 7.41 -11.47 4.60
N VAL A 151 7.77 -12.41 5.48
CA VAL A 151 8.75 -12.19 6.55
C VAL A 151 10.15 -11.94 6.01
N ASP A 152 10.56 -12.62 4.94
CA ASP A 152 11.89 -12.42 4.35
C ASP A 152 12.05 -10.99 3.81
N GLN A 153 11.00 -10.47 3.15
CA GLN A 153 10.95 -9.08 2.70
C GLN A 153 10.93 -8.10 3.88
N PHE A 154 10.23 -8.44 4.98
CA PHE A 154 10.22 -7.63 6.19
C PHE A 154 11.62 -7.53 6.83
N GLU A 155 12.31 -8.66 6.97
CA GLU A 155 13.68 -8.70 7.49
C GLU A 155 14.64 -7.91 6.59
N LEU A 156 14.47 -8.00 5.28
CA LEU A 156 15.25 -7.23 4.31
C LEU A 156 14.99 -5.72 4.45
N ALA A 157 13.71 -5.30 4.50
CA ALA A 157 13.31 -3.91 4.65
C ALA A 157 13.79 -3.30 5.98
N SER A 158 13.90 -4.12 7.03
CA SER A 158 14.38 -3.69 8.37
C SER A 158 15.84 -3.23 8.38
N LYS A 159 16.60 -3.44 7.30
CA LYS A 159 17.94 -2.86 7.13
C LYS A 159 17.89 -1.38 6.73
N TYR A 160 16.78 -0.92 6.15
CA TYR A 160 16.62 0.40 5.57
C TYR A 160 15.63 1.27 6.36
N PHE A 161 14.62 0.65 6.98
CA PHE A 161 13.52 1.35 7.66
C PHE A 161 13.39 0.95 9.12
N ALA A 162 12.85 1.85 9.94
CA ALA A 162 12.42 1.50 11.28
C ALA A 162 11.24 0.52 11.23
N THR A 163 11.14 -0.36 12.23
CA THR A 163 10.10 -1.41 12.29
C THR A 163 8.68 -0.85 12.16
N GLU A 164 8.41 0.32 12.73
CA GLU A 164 7.11 0.98 12.64
C GLU A 164 6.76 1.53 11.25
N GLN A 165 7.73 1.67 10.35
CA GLN A 165 7.51 2.09 8.95
C GLN A 165 7.22 0.89 8.03
N ILE A 166 7.47 -0.33 8.48
CA ILE A 166 7.27 -1.53 7.68
C ILE A 166 5.91 -2.15 8.02
N VAL A 167 5.09 -2.38 7.01
CA VAL A 167 3.77 -2.98 7.12
C VAL A 167 3.80 -4.34 6.45
N LEU A 168 3.59 -5.40 7.22
CA LEU A 168 3.40 -6.72 6.63
C LEU A 168 1.97 -6.80 6.08
N SER A 169 1.85 -6.78 4.76
CA SER A 169 0.63 -7.05 4.01
C SER A 169 0.19 -8.47 4.34
N THR A 170 -0.70 -8.64 5.30
CA THR A 170 -1.33 -9.95 5.53
C THR A 170 -2.31 -10.21 4.39
N THR A 171 -1.82 -10.78 3.29
CA THR A 171 -2.59 -11.33 2.17
C THR A 171 -3.31 -12.60 2.62
N LYS A 172 -4.19 -12.49 3.61
CA LYS A 172 -5.27 -13.44 3.81
C LYS A 172 -6.52 -12.64 4.10
N ASP A 173 -7.37 -12.56 3.09
CA ASP A 173 -8.77 -12.15 3.19
C ASP A 173 -9.32 -12.53 4.56
N SER A 174 -9.95 -11.55 5.20
CA SER A 174 -10.44 -11.56 6.58
C SER A 174 -11.17 -12.85 6.97
N ASN A 175 -10.40 -13.87 7.32
CA ASN A 175 -10.70 -14.93 8.28
C ASN A 175 -9.71 -14.71 9.44
N LEU A 176 -9.84 -13.56 10.09
CA LEU A 176 -8.98 -13.14 11.18
C LEU A 176 -9.27 -13.98 12.43
N ASN A 177 -8.70 -15.18 12.49
CA ASN A 177 -8.38 -15.80 13.76
C ASN A 177 -7.14 -15.10 14.31
N ASN A 178 -7.30 -14.46 15.48
CA ASN A 178 -6.32 -13.67 16.25
C ASN A 178 -4.96 -14.34 16.57
N ASN A 179 -4.65 -15.51 16.01
CA ASN A 179 -3.45 -16.28 16.32
C ASN A 179 -2.22 -15.93 15.45
N SER A 180 -2.39 -15.37 14.26
CA SER A 180 -1.26 -15.07 13.36
C SER A 180 -0.47 -13.81 13.76
N ILE A 181 -1.11 -12.84 14.42
CA ILE A 181 -0.44 -11.60 14.88
C ILE A 181 0.52 -11.87 16.06
N LYS A 182 0.36 -13.00 16.77
CA LYS A 182 1.24 -13.35 17.90
C LYS A 182 2.65 -13.77 17.48
N GLN A 183 2.87 -14.19 16.23
CA GLN A 183 4.18 -14.70 15.80
C GLN A 183 5.21 -13.62 15.43
N ILE A 184 4.79 -12.35 15.30
CA ILE A 184 5.69 -11.23 14.92
C ILE A 184 6.13 -10.42 16.16
N ARG A 185 5.92 -10.96 17.36
CA ARG A 185 6.60 -10.46 18.56
C ARG A 185 7.91 -11.24 18.72
N LEU A 186 8.97 -10.72 18.11
CA LEU A 186 10.34 -10.93 18.62
C LEU A 186 10.55 -10.03 19.84
#